data_AF-A0A7J6WU74-F1
#
_entry.id   AF-A0A7J6WU74-F1
#
_cell.length_a   1.000
_cell.length_b   1.000
_cell.length_c   1.000
_cell.angle_alpha   90.00
_cell.angle_beta   90.00
_cell.angle_gamma   90.00
#
_symmetry.space_group_name_H-M   'P 1'
#
loop_
_entity.id
_entity.type
_entity.pdbx_description
1 polymer ?
#
loop_
_entity_poly.entity_id
_entity_poly.type
_entity_poly.pdbx_seq_one_letter_code
_entity_poly.pdbx_strand_id
1 'polypeptide(L)'
;MSLSLEVALPTVISSTTINTSSVITIFAPPDDPFYKFKYYRQPPITLLQYHVAPTKLDQETLRSPAATPHGSKIDTFLPGHPLVVTTQHNTTEAAASINGVQITQWNIYNDGNVVVHGVADFFDPAYQTILYPWFDNSSCNNNVTNV
;
A
#
# COMPACT_ATOMS: atom_id res chain seq x y z
N MET A 1 14.71 24.08 -15.89
CA MET A 1 13.99 24.56 -14.69
C MET A 1 13.93 23.40 -13.72
N SER A 2 14.86 23.36 -12.76
CA SER A 2 14.93 22.33 -11.72
C SER A 2 14.09 22.82 -10.55
N LEU A 3 13.02 22.10 -10.21
CA LEU A 3 12.17 22.44 -9.08
C LEU A 3 12.57 21.57 -7.89
N SER A 4 12.89 22.26 -6.81
CA SER A 4 13.51 21.81 -5.58
C SER A 4 12.71 20.73 -4.86
N LEU A 5 13.19 19.48 -4.92
CA LEU A 5 12.76 18.40 -4.02
C LEU A 5 13.04 18.69 -2.53
N GLU A 6 13.91 19.66 -2.25
CA GLU A 6 14.34 20.07 -0.89
C GLU A 6 13.18 20.54 0.00
N VAL A 7 12.16 21.21 -0.56
CA VAL A 7 11.14 21.92 0.24
C VAL A 7 10.01 21.01 0.69
N ALA A 8 9.80 19.86 0.05
CA ALA A 8 8.73 18.93 0.42
C ALA A 8 9.16 17.86 1.43
N LEU A 9 10.47 17.63 1.60
CA LEU A 9 11.00 16.66 2.56
C LEU A 9 10.55 16.90 4.00
N PRO A 10 10.58 18.13 4.56
CA PRO A 10 10.17 18.35 5.95
C PRO A 10 8.69 18.05 6.18
N THR A 11 7.82 18.34 5.20
CA THR A 11 6.37 18.12 5.34
C THR A 11 5.98 16.65 5.22
N VAL A 12 6.73 15.85 4.46
CA VAL A 12 6.53 14.39 4.36
C VAL A 12 7.12 13.67 5.58
N ILE A 13 8.22 14.16 6.15
CA ILE A 13 8.93 13.50 7.26
C ILE A 13 8.37 13.91 8.64
N SER A 14 7.82 15.12 8.81
CA SER A 14 7.33 15.56 10.13
C SER A 14 6.09 14.81 10.65
N SER A 15 5.36 14.08 9.81
CA SER A 15 4.22 13.25 10.22
C SER A 15 4.49 11.75 10.18
N THR A 16 5.66 11.32 9.69
CA THR A 16 6.10 9.94 9.74
C THR A 16 7.48 9.93 10.37
N THR A 17 7.53 9.66 11.68
CA THR A 17 8.76 9.19 12.32
C THR A 17 9.17 7.89 11.64
N ILE A 18 9.80 7.97 10.47
CA ILE A 18 10.56 6.88 9.89
C ILE A 18 11.77 6.78 10.80
N ASN A 19 11.60 6.06 11.89
CA ASN A 19 12.71 5.59 12.68
C ASN A 19 13.63 4.89 11.68
N THR A 20 14.91 5.22 11.64
CA THR A 20 15.85 4.69 10.63
C THR A 20 16.06 3.16 10.73
N SER A 21 15.37 2.53 11.68
CA SER A 21 15.24 1.08 11.91
C SER A 21 13.90 0.48 11.46
N SER A 22 12.98 1.28 10.90
CA SER A 22 11.66 0.82 10.47
C SER A 22 11.71 0.29 9.06
N VAL A 23 11.22 -0.93 8.88
CA VAL A 23 11.17 -1.58 7.56
C VAL A 23 9.91 -1.16 6.82
N ILE A 24 10.06 -0.72 5.58
CA ILE A 24 8.96 -0.27 4.73
C ILE A 24 8.96 -0.98 3.38
N THR A 25 7.76 -1.13 2.82
CA THR A 25 7.55 -1.60 1.45
C THR A 25 6.81 -0.54 0.66
N ILE A 26 7.31 -0.21 -0.52
CA ILE A 26 6.76 0.79 -1.43
C ILE A 26 6.25 0.07 -2.68
N PHE A 27 4.99 0.31 -3.02
CA PHE A 27 4.38 -0.16 -4.26
C PHE A 27 4.38 0.99 -5.28
N ALA A 28 5.28 0.91 -6.25
CA ALA A 28 5.50 1.95 -7.26
C ALA A 28 4.71 1.63 -8.55
N PRO A 29 3.68 2.41 -8.91
CA PRO A 29 3.02 2.29 -10.20
C PRO A 29 3.89 2.88 -11.33
N PRO A 30 3.70 2.44 -12.59
CA PRO A 30 4.32 3.05 -13.75
C PRO A 30 3.74 4.44 -14.01
N ASP A 31 4.40 5.19 -14.90
CA ASP A 31 3.99 6.55 -15.24
C ASP A 31 2.64 6.60 -15.98
N ASP A 32 2.28 5.53 -16.73
CA ASP A 32 1.04 5.45 -17.53
C ASP A 32 -0.25 5.77 -16.74
N PRO A 33 -0.51 5.12 -15.57
CA PRO A 33 -1.58 5.49 -14.64
C PRO A 33 -1.69 6.99 -14.35
N PHE A 34 -0.58 7.71 -14.18
CA PHE A 34 -0.59 9.13 -13.85
C PHE A 34 -1.21 9.98 -14.98
N TYR A 35 -1.08 9.55 -16.23
CA TYR A 35 -1.67 10.23 -17.38
C TYR A 35 -3.15 9.87 -17.60
N LYS A 36 -3.56 8.66 -17.19
CA LYS A 36 -4.95 8.17 -17.35
C LYS A 36 -5.90 8.77 -16.31
N PHE A 37 -5.41 9.05 -15.11
CA PHE A 37 -6.21 9.66 -14.05
C PHE A 37 -6.45 11.15 -14.35
N LYS A 38 -7.53 11.42 -15.09
CA LYS A 38 -7.98 12.75 -15.52
C LYS A 38 -8.15 13.76 -14.36
N TYR A 39 -8.30 13.27 -13.13
CA TYR A 39 -8.54 14.08 -11.93
C TYR A 39 -7.27 14.38 -11.11
N TYR A 40 -6.17 13.63 -11.31
CA TYR A 40 -4.98 13.72 -10.47
C TYR A 40 -3.71 13.95 -11.32
N ARG A 41 -3.60 15.12 -11.94
CA ARG A 41 -2.33 15.57 -12.56
C ARG A 41 -1.17 15.59 -11.56
N GLN A 42 -1.51 15.73 -10.27
CA GLN A 42 -0.64 15.52 -9.14
C GLN A 42 -1.39 14.62 -8.14
N PRO A 43 -0.87 13.43 -7.80
CA PRO A 43 -1.52 12.57 -6.83
C PRO A 43 -1.51 13.23 -5.44
N PRO A 44 -2.61 13.13 -4.66
CA PRO A 44 -2.62 13.62 -3.29
C PRO A 44 -1.69 12.78 -2.41
N ILE A 45 -1.20 13.38 -1.32
CA ILE A 45 -0.30 12.71 -0.37
C ILE A 45 -0.92 11.45 0.24
N THR A 46 -2.24 11.43 0.41
CA THR A 46 -2.98 10.27 0.93
C THR A 46 -2.88 9.05 0.01
N LEU A 47 -2.85 9.27 -1.30
CA LEU A 47 -2.67 8.22 -2.29
C LEU A 47 -1.24 7.66 -2.20
N LEU A 48 -0.23 8.51 -2.00
CA LEU A 48 1.14 8.06 -1.78
C LEU A 48 1.27 7.24 -0.49
N GLN A 49 0.67 7.70 0.62
CA GLN A 49 0.65 6.98 1.90
C GLN A 49 -0.01 5.60 1.76
N TYR A 50 -1.02 5.47 0.90
CA TYR A 50 -1.68 4.19 0.64
C TYR A 50 -0.80 3.20 -0.14
N HIS A 51 0.17 3.68 -0.91
CA HIS A 51 1.12 2.83 -1.64
C HIS A 51 2.32 2.39 -0.80
N VAL A 52 2.39 2.81 0.46
CA VAL A 52 3.52 2.51 1.33
C VAL A 52 3.03 1.75 2.57
N ALA A 53 3.60 0.58 2.79
CA ALA A 53 3.32 -0.30 3.91
C ALA A 53 4.48 -0.29 4.91
N PRO A 54 4.26 -0.03 6.21
CA PRO A 54 5.29 -0.10 7.24
C PRO A 54 5.58 -1.54 7.67
N THR A 55 5.78 -2.45 6.72
CA THR A 55 6.07 -3.86 6.96
C THR A 55 6.97 -4.39 5.86
N LYS A 56 7.86 -5.33 6.18
CA LYS A 56 8.69 -6.02 5.20
C LYS A 56 7.88 -7.02 4.41
N LEU A 57 7.70 -6.76 3.12
CA LEU A 57 6.97 -7.64 2.22
C LEU A 57 7.86 -8.03 1.05
N ASP A 58 8.79 -8.94 1.30
CA ASP A 58 9.62 -9.50 0.23
C ASP A 58 8.76 -10.36 -0.74
N GLN A 59 9.25 -10.57 -1.96
CA GLN A 59 8.60 -11.44 -2.95
C GLN A 59 8.23 -12.82 -2.41
N GLU A 60 9.11 -13.43 -1.61
CA GLU A 60 8.85 -14.75 -1.01
C GLU A 60 7.70 -14.70 0.00
N THR A 61 7.65 -13.66 0.83
CA THR A 61 6.59 -13.43 1.82
C THR A 61 5.24 -13.19 1.16
N LEU A 62 5.21 -12.37 0.09
CA LEU A 62 4.00 -12.06 -0.68
C LEU A 62 3.52 -13.21 -1.57
N ARG A 63 4.41 -14.13 -1.97
CA ARG A 63 4.04 -15.32 -2.74
C ARG A 63 3.72 -16.52 -1.84
N SER A 64 4.28 -16.59 -0.65
CA SER A 64 4.10 -17.71 0.26
C SER A 64 2.66 -17.74 0.80
N PRO A 65 1.87 -18.78 0.49
CA PRO A 65 0.50 -18.91 0.99
C PRO A 65 0.42 -19.03 2.52
N ALA A 66 1.52 -19.45 3.15
CA ALA A 66 1.62 -19.57 4.60
C ALA A 66 1.86 -18.22 5.29
N ALA A 67 2.57 -17.30 4.63
CA ALA A 67 2.88 -15.99 5.19
C ALA A 67 1.83 -14.94 4.83
N THR A 68 1.27 -15.01 3.62
CA THR A 68 0.20 -14.11 3.17
C THR A 68 -0.94 -14.92 2.56
N PRO A 69 -1.91 -15.39 3.37
CA PRO A 69 -3.10 -16.03 2.85
C PRO A 69 -3.89 -15.10 1.93
N HIS A 70 -4.67 -15.67 1.02
CA HIS A 70 -5.67 -14.89 0.27
C HIS A 70 -6.62 -14.17 1.23
N GLY A 71 -6.80 -12.87 1.02
CA GLY A 71 -7.56 -12.00 1.92
C GLY A 71 -6.76 -11.47 3.10
N SER A 72 -5.44 -11.71 3.17
CA SER A 72 -4.58 -11.11 4.19
C SER A 72 -4.58 -9.59 4.09
N LYS A 73 -4.52 -8.93 5.25
CA LYS A 73 -4.42 -7.48 5.37
C LYS A 73 -2.96 -7.06 5.47
N ILE A 74 -2.64 -6.00 4.78
CA ILE A 74 -1.37 -5.29 4.87
C ILE A 74 -1.69 -3.86 5.32
N ASP A 75 -1.25 -3.45 6.49
CA ASP A 75 -1.44 -2.06 6.91
C ASP A 75 -0.61 -1.12 6.03
N THR A 76 -1.14 0.09 5.79
CA THR A 76 -0.47 1.15 5.03
C THR A 76 -0.21 2.36 5.93
N PHE A 77 0.52 3.35 5.43
CA PHE A 77 0.63 4.64 6.13
C PHE A 77 -0.67 5.45 6.10
N LEU A 78 -1.68 5.04 5.32
CA LEU A 78 -3.01 5.63 5.37
C LEU A 78 -3.84 4.90 6.45
N PRO A 79 -4.11 5.52 7.62
CA PRO A 79 -4.81 4.86 8.71
C PRO A 79 -6.23 4.45 8.29
N GLY A 80 -6.66 3.26 8.73
CA GLY A 80 -7.99 2.71 8.42
C GLY A 80 -8.12 2.15 7.00
N HIS A 81 -7.06 2.19 6.19
CA HIS A 81 -7.06 1.69 4.82
C HIS A 81 -5.93 0.67 4.63
N PRO A 82 -6.13 -0.60 5.05
CA PRO A 82 -5.19 -1.65 4.66
C PRO A 82 -5.18 -1.90 3.14
N LEU A 83 -4.28 -2.75 2.69
CA LEU A 83 -4.29 -3.39 1.38
C LEU A 83 -4.69 -4.86 1.58
N VAL A 84 -5.42 -5.42 0.61
CA VAL A 84 -5.87 -6.82 0.67
C VAL A 84 -5.18 -7.64 -0.40
N VAL A 85 -4.64 -8.79 -0.02
CA VAL A 85 -4.08 -9.73 -1.01
C VAL A 85 -5.22 -10.46 -1.71
N THR A 86 -5.42 -10.20 -3.01
CA THR A 86 -6.59 -10.65 -3.79
C THR A 86 -6.33 -11.83 -4.70
N THR A 87 -5.13 -11.97 -5.25
CA THR A 87 -4.74 -13.17 -5.98
C THR A 87 -3.32 -13.55 -5.58
N GLN A 88 -3.18 -14.79 -5.16
CA GLN A 88 -1.89 -15.40 -4.85
C GLN A 88 -1.39 -16.13 -6.10
N HIS A 89 -0.09 -16.10 -6.34
CA HIS A 89 0.53 -16.89 -7.40
C HIS A 89 0.37 -18.39 -7.10
N ASN A 90 -0.65 -19.02 -7.69
CA ASN A 90 -0.94 -20.45 -7.59
C ASN A 90 -0.32 -21.26 -8.73
N THR A 91 0.01 -20.63 -9.85
CA THR A 91 0.68 -21.23 -11.01
C THR A 91 1.60 -20.22 -11.70
N THR A 92 2.62 -20.72 -12.41
CA THR A 92 3.75 -20.04 -13.06
C THR A 92 3.41 -18.83 -13.95
N GLU A 93 2.12 -18.56 -14.21
CA GLU A 93 1.65 -17.52 -15.13
C GLU A 93 0.75 -16.44 -14.50
N ALA A 94 0.29 -16.62 -13.24
CA ALA A 94 -0.59 -15.64 -12.59
C ALA A 94 0.20 -14.70 -11.67
N ALA A 95 0.35 -13.43 -12.07
CA ALA A 95 0.95 -12.40 -11.22
C ALA A 95 0.13 -12.22 -9.93
N ALA A 96 0.80 -12.14 -8.78
CA ALA A 96 0.11 -11.84 -7.53
C ALA A 96 -0.52 -10.45 -7.59
N SER A 97 -1.74 -10.30 -7.07
CA SER A 97 -2.43 -9.01 -7.06
C SER A 97 -2.85 -8.60 -5.66
N ILE A 98 -2.62 -7.33 -5.36
CA ILE A 98 -3.05 -6.67 -4.15
C ILE A 98 -4.15 -5.70 -4.54
N ASN A 99 -5.30 -5.75 -3.86
CA ASN A 99 -6.42 -4.86 -4.12
C ASN A 99 -6.91 -4.91 -5.59
N GLY A 100 -6.81 -6.09 -6.24
CA GLY A 100 -7.12 -6.26 -7.66
C GLY A 100 -6.06 -5.74 -8.62
N VAL A 101 -4.98 -5.12 -8.13
CA VAL A 101 -3.87 -4.60 -8.92
C VAL A 101 -2.69 -5.58 -8.90
N GLN A 102 -2.22 -5.97 -10.09
CA GLN A 102 -1.12 -6.91 -10.25
C GLN A 102 0.23 -6.30 -9.89
N ILE A 103 1.09 -7.09 -9.26
CA ILE A 103 2.51 -6.76 -9.07
C ILE A 103 3.27 -7.18 -10.33
N THR A 104 3.69 -6.18 -11.10
CA THR A 104 4.37 -6.34 -12.39
C THR A 104 5.86 -6.61 -12.22
N GLN A 105 6.48 -5.98 -11.22
CA GLN A 105 7.92 -6.09 -10.97
C GLN A 105 8.16 -6.37 -9.49
N TRP A 106 9.00 -7.35 -9.21
CA TRP A 106 9.32 -7.78 -7.86
C TRP A 106 10.69 -7.27 -7.47
N ASN A 107 10.83 -6.76 -6.24
CA ASN A 107 12.13 -6.34 -5.67
C ASN A 107 12.94 -5.42 -6.60
N ILE A 108 12.29 -4.38 -7.16
CA ILE A 108 12.99 -3.35 -7.96
C ILE A 108 14.14 -2.76 -7.16
N TYR A 109 13.92 -2.62 -5.84
CA TYR A 109 14.94 -2.25 -4.87
C TYR A 109 14.70 -3.04 -3.59
N ASN A 110 15.77 -3.53 -2.97
CA ASN A 110 15.72 -4.20 -1.67
C ASN A 110 17.08 -4.05 -0.97
N ASP A 111 17.13 -3.25 0.09
CA ASP A 111 18.31 -3.12 0.96
C ASP A 111 18.11 -3.77 2.35
N GLY A 112 17.03 -4.52 2.52
CA GLY A 112 16.62 -5.14 3.78
C GLY A 112 15.71 -4.27 4.65
N ASN A 113 15.76 -2.93 4.50
CA ASN A 113 14.92 -1.98 5.24
C ASN A 113 13.85 -1.32 4.35
N VAL A 114 14.16 -1.12 3.08
CA VAL A 114 13.24 -0.56 2.09
C VAL A 114 13.13 -1.57 0.96
N VAL A 115 11.90 -2.01 0.71
CA VAL A 115 11.58 -2.91 -0.40
C VAL A 115 10.68 -2.15 -1.38
N VAL A 116 10.97 -2.22 -2.67
CA VAL A 116 10.17 -1.58 -3.72
C VAL A 116 9.66 -2.63 -4.71
N HIS A 117 8.35 -2.64 -4.91
CA HIS A 117 7.68 -3.47 -5.91
C HIS A 117 7.01 -2.59 -6.95
N GLY A 118 7.07 -3.00 -8.21
CA GLY A 118 6.32 -2.38 -9.30
C GLY A 118 4.91 -2.96 -9.35
N VAL A 119 3.90 -2.10 -9.41
CA VAL A 119 2.49 -2.50 -9.59
C VAL A 119 1.97 -2.06 -10.95
N ALA A 120 0.85 -2.59 -11.40
CA ALA A 120 0.29 -2.25 -12.72
C ALA A 120 -0.41 -0.89 -12.75
N ASP A 121 -1.05 -0.50 -11.65
CA ASP A 121 -1.88 0.70 -11.52
C ASP A 121 -1.88 1.21 -10.07
N PHE A 122 -2.54 2.33 -9.80
CA PHE A 122 -2.75 2.82 -8.45
C PHE A 122 -3.74 1.95 -7.68
N PHE A 123 -3.50 1.78 -6.39
CA PHE A 123 -4.51 1.23 -5.50
C PHE A 123 -5.62 2.24 -5.22
N ASP A 124 -6.86 1.78 -5.31
CA ASP A 124 -8.04 2.55 -4.95
C ASP A 124 -8.38 2.35 -3.45
N PRO A 125 -8.34 3.41 -2.62
CA PRO A 125 -8.77 3.32 -1.21
C PRO A 125 -10.22 2.86 -1.05
N ALA A 126 -11.09 3.10 -2.03
CA ALA A 126 -12.49 2.67 -2.00
C ALA A 126 -12.66 1.15 -2.20
N TYR A 127 -11.63 0.44 -2.66
CA TYR A 127 -11.70 -1.00 -2.93
C TYR A 127 -12.12 -1.79 -1.67
N GLN A 128 -11.64 -1.38 -0.50
CA GLN A 128 -11.99 -2.04 0.76
C GLN A 128 -13.40 -1.75 1.22
N THR A 129 -13.82 -0.48 1.12
CA THR A 129 -15.17 -0.05 1.49
C THR A 129 -16.24 -0.77 0.66
N ILE A 130 -15.93 -1.10 -0.60
CA ILE A 130 -16.88 -1.72 -1.52
C ILE A 130 -16.85 -3.26 -1.44
N LEU A 131 -15.68 -3.89 -1.33
CA LEU A 131 -15.54 -5.34 -1.46
C LEU A 131 -15.30 -6.08 -0.13
N TYR A 132 -14.82 -5.39 0.91
CA TYR A 132 -14.52 -5.99 2.22
C TYR A 132 -14.97 -5.09 3.39
N PRO A 133 -16.28 -4.76 3.51
CA PRO A 133 -16.79 -3.85 4.54
C PRO A 133 -16.58 -4.35 5.99
N TRP A 134 -16.35 -5.66 6.18
CA TRP A 134 -16.05 -6.27 7.48
C TRP A 134 -14.67 -5.92 8.03
N PHE A 135 -13.81 -5.29 7.22
CA PHE A 135 -12.50 -4.82 7.65
C PHE A 135 -12.53 -3.43 8.28
N ASP A 136 -13.59 -2.66 8.06
CA ASP A 136 -13.89 -1.41 8.74
C ASP A 136 -14.49 -1.73 10.11
N ASN A 137 -13.65 -2.23 11.03
CA ASN A 137 -14.04 -2.38 12.43
C ASN A 137 -14.07 -1.00 13.09
N SER A 138 -15.04 -0.19 12.68
CA SER A 138 -15.48 1.00 13.38
C SER A 138 -15.80 0.61 14.83
N SER A 139 -14.97 1.11 15.76
CA SER A 139 -15.20 1.01 17.20
C SER A 139 -16.51 1.68 17.59
N CYS A 140 -17.63 0.96 17.50
CA CYS A 140 -18.87 1.31 18.18
C CYS A 140 -18.85 0.73 19.59
N ASN A 141 -17.88 1.14 20.42
CA ASN A 141 -17.99 0.93 21.86
C ASN A 141 -18.96 1.99 22.42
N ASN A 142 -20.25 1.71 22.27
CA ASN A 142 -21.30 2.43 23.00
C ASN A 142 -21.28 1.96 24.45
N ASN A 143 -20.45 2.61 25.27
CA ASN A 143 -20.56 2.51 26.72
C ASN A 143 -21.78 3.34 27.16
N VAL A 144 -22.99 2.82 26.94
CA VAL A 144 -24.19 3.31 27.61
C VAL A 144 -24.22 2.67 29.00
N THR A 145 -23.57 3.31 29.96
CA THR A 145 -23.83 3.08 31.38
C THR A 145 -25.21 3.65 31.70
N ASN A 146 -26.20 2.76 31.80
CA ASN A 146 -27.48 3.06 32.44
C ASN A 146 -27.23 3.28 33.94
N VAL A 147 -27.62 4.45 34.44
CA VAL A 147 -27.92 4.73 35.86
C VAL A 147 -29.38 5.13 35.93
#